data_AF-A0A950DWN1-F1
#
_entry.id   AF-A0A950DWN1-F1
#
_cell.length_a   1.000
_cell.length_b   1.000
_cell.length_c   1.000
_cell.angle_alpha   90.00
_cell.angle_beta   90.00
_cell.angle_gamma   90.00
#
_symmetry.space_group_name_H-M   'P 1'
#
loop_
_entity.id
_entity.type
_entity.pdbx_description
1 polymer ?
#
loop_
_entity_poly.entity_id
_entity_poly.type
_entity_poly.pdbx_seq_one_letter_code
_entity_poly.pdbx_strand_id
1 'polypeptide(L)'
;MLVDRPRAIHHTRGPADRIYRSLSSGAALVTFAILALIGFFLALQALPAFHQAGLGFIWTQIWEPDSPTHRFGVAAVLYWTVVIALVALVIAVIVSIPCALYITEYAPRRLRRTLIGLVDLLAAIPSVIYGI
;
A
#
# COMPACT_ATOMS: atom_id res chain seq x y z
N MET A 1 -39.16 -38.21 -19.79
CA MET A 1 -38.58 -36.96 -19.26
C MET A 1 -38.11 -37.23 -17.84
N LEU A 2 -36.81 -37.48 -17.64
CA LEU A 2 -36.22 -37.60 -16.30
C LEU A 2 -36.08 -36.17 -15.74
N VAL A 3 -36.89 -35.85 -14.73
CA VAL A 3 -36.80 -34.58 -14.01
C VAL A 3 -35.54 -34.62 -13.17
N ASP A 4 -34.50 -33.94 -13.64
CA ASP A 4 -33.24 -33.80 -12.93
C ASP A 4 -33.48 -32.96 -11.67
N ARG A 5 -33.37 -33.57 -10.48
CA ARG A 5 -33.53 -32.86 -9.21
C ARG A 5 -32.16 -32.36 -8.75
N PRO A 6 -31.99 -31.07 -8.44
CA PRO A 6 -30.71 -30.53 -8.02
C PRO A 6 -30.24 -31.20 -6.72
N ARG A 7 -29.06 -31.82 -6.77
CA ARG A 7 -28.41 -32.46 -5.62
C ARG A 7 -28.02 -31.38 -4.61
N ALA A 8 -28.60 -31.42 -3.41
CA ALA A 8 -28.23 -30.51 -2.32
C ALA A 8 -26.80 -30.82 -1.84
N ILE A 9 -25.88 -29.88 -2.07
CA ILE A 9 -24.48 -30.01 -1.65
C ILE A 9 -24.39 -29.67 -0.17
N HIS A 10 -24.30 -30.69 0.69
CA HIS A 10 -24.05 -30.48 2.12
C HIS A 10 -22.55 -30.28 2.36
N HIS A 11 -22.13 -29.02 2.54
CA HIS A 11 -20.77 -28.68 2.94
C HIS A 11 -20.63 -28.88 4.46
N THR A 12 -20.29 -30.09 4.90
CA THR A 12 -19.94 -30.32 6.30
C THR A 12 -18.57 -29.68 6.56
N ARG A 13 -18.53 -28.59 7.33
CA ARG A 13 -17.28 -27.94 7.72
C ARG A 13 -16.46 -28.90 8.58
N GLY A 14 -15.44 -29.53 7.98
CA GLY A 14 -14.54 -30.42 8.70
C GLY A 14 -13.73 -29.68 9.77
N PRO A 15 -13.11 -30.40 10.71
CA PRO A 15 -12.25 -29.80 11.73
C PRO A 15 -11.08 -29.00 11.11
N ALA A 16 -10.55 -29.45 9.96
CA ALA A 16 -9.52 -28.74 9.21
C ALA A 16 -9.97 -27.35 8.72
N ASP A 17 -11.20 -27.23 8.22
CA ASP A 17 -11.78 -25.94 7.78
C ASP A 17 -11.92 -24.97 8.96
N ARG A 18 -12.32 -25.48 10.13
CA ARG A 18 -12.40 -24.69 11.36
C ARG A 18 -11.03 -24.22 11.84
N ILE A 19 -10.01 -25.08 11.79
CA ILE A 19 -8.63 -24.72 12.16
C ILE A 19 -8.07 -23.67 11.21
N TYR A 20 -8.21 -23.88 9.90
CA TYR A 20 -7.75 -22.94 8.88
C TYR A 20 -8.41 -21.56 9.07
N ARG A 21 -9.74 -21.54 9.23
CA ARG A 21 -10.48 -20.29 9.47
C ARG A 21 -10.04 -19.58 10.74
N SER A 22 -9.83 -20.33 11.83
CA SER A 22 -9.35 -19.77 13.10
C SER A 22 -7.95 -19.18 12.95
N LEU A 23 -7.04 -19.87 12.25
CA LEU A 23 -5.67 -19.42 12.06
C LEU A 23 -5.59 -18.20 11.14
N SER A 24 -6.29 -18.22 10.01
CA SER A 24 -6.34 -17.08 9.07
C SER A 24 -6.98 -15.85 9.69
N SER A 25 -8.11 -16.01 10.39
CA SER A 25 -8.75 -14.90 11.10
C SER A 25 -7.91 -14.41 12.28
N GLY A 26 -7.23 -15.31 13.00
CA GLY A 26 -6.30 -14.96 14.07
C GLY A 26 -5.09 -14.17 13.56
N ALA A 27 -4.48 -14.60 12.45
CA ALA A 27 -3.38 -13.88 11.80
C ALA A 27 -3.83 -12.49 11.35
N ALA A 28 -4.99 -12.38 10.70
CA ALA A 28 -5.55 -11.08 10.30
C ALA A 28 -5.81 -10.17 11.50
N LEU A 29 -6.36 -10.71 12.59
CA LEU A 29 -6.61 -9.96 13.82
C LEU A 29 -5.31 -9.47 14.46
N VAL A 30 -4.27 -10.31 14.51
CA VAL A 30 -2.95 -9.95 15.05
C VAL A 30 -2.30 -8.87 14.19
N THR A 31 -2.28 -9.02 12.87
CA THR A 31 -1.74 -7.99 11.97
C THR A 31 -2.49 -6.67 12.12
N PHE A 32 -3.81 -6.70 12.17
CA PHE A 32 -4.63 -5.52 12.39
C PHE A 32 -4.35 -4.88 13.75
N ALA A 33 -4.24 -5.68 14.81
CA ALA A 33 -3.93 -5.20 16.16
C ALA A 33 -2.55 -4.52 16.21
N ILE A 34 -1.53 -5.10 15.55
CA ILE A 34 -0.20 -4.50 15.45
C ILE A 34 -0.27 -3.17 14.69
N LEU A 35 -0.94 -3.12 13.54
CA LEU A 35 -1.11 -1.87 12.79
C LEU A 35 -1.83 -0.80 13.61
N ALA A 36 -2.89 -1.18 14.32
CA ALA A 36 -3.63 -0.28 15.21
C ALA A 36 -2.76 0.22 16.37
N LEU A 37 -1.95 -0.65 16.97
CA LEU A 37 -1.04 -0.28 18.05
C LEU A 37 0.05 0.68 17.58
N ILE A 38 0.64 0.42 16.40
CA ILE A 38 1.62 1.33 15.78
C ILE A 38 0.97 2.68 15.48
N GLY A 39 -0.22 2.68 14.87
CA GLY A 39 -0.96 3.91 14.59
C GLY A 39 -1.29 4.70 15.87
N PHE A 40 -1.72 4.00 16.92
CA PHE A 40 -2.00 4.60 18.22
C PHE A 40 -0.74 5.18 18.87
N PHE A 41 0.36 4.44 18.84
CA PHE A 41 1.66 4.90 19.36
C PHE A 41 2.14 6.16 18.63
N LEU A 42 2.09 6.16 17.29
CA LEU A 42 2.44 7.33 16.48
C LEU A 42 1.54 8.52 16.76
N ALA A 43 0.23 8.30 16.95
CA ALA A 43 -0.71 9.37 17.30
C ALA A 43 -0.36 10.02 18.64
N LEU A 44 -0.03 9.21 19.67
CA LEU A 44 0.43 9.73 20.96
C LEU A 44 1.73 10.53 20.84
N GLN A 45 2.68 10.02 20.03
CA GLN A 45 3.96 10.69 19.81
C GLN A 45 3.82 11.99 19.00
N ALA A 46 2.79 12.11 18.18
CA ALA A 46 2.50 13.33 17.41
C ALA A 46 1.80 14.43 18.23
N LEU A 47 1.18 14.11 19.37
CA LEU A 47 0.45 15.09 20.20
C LEU A 47 1.28 16.33 20.57
N PRO A 48 2.53 16.22 21.04
CA PRO A 48 3.34 17.39 21.40
C PRO A 48 3.58 18.34 20.21
N ALA A 49 3.72 17.79 18.99
CA ALA A 49 3.87 18.59 17.78
C ALA A 49 2.58 19.36 17.45
N PHE A 50 1.41 18.73 17.60
CA PHE A 50 0.11 19.40 17.43
C PHE A 50 -0.14 20.49 18.47
N HIS A 51 0.26 20.27 19.73
CA HIS A 51 0.12 21.27 20.79
C HIS A 51 0.98 22.51 20.54
N GLN A 52 2.18 22.36 19.97
CA GLN A 52 3.08 23.49 19.67
C GLN A 52 2.70 24.23 18.38
N ALA A 53 2.25 23.52 17.34
CA ALA A 53 1.94 24.12 16.05
C ALA A 53 0.49 24.65 15.93
N GLY A 54 -0.44 24.14 16.73
CA GLY A 54 -1.85 24.51 16.69
C GLY A 54 -2.52 24.27 15.32
N LEU A 55 -3.66 24.93 15.07
CA LEU A 55 -4.36 24.84 13.77
C LEU A 55 -3.57 25.48 12.60
N GLY A 56 -2.55 26.29 12.91
CA GLY A 56 -1.65 26.89 11.93
C GLY A 56 -0.70 25.88 11.26
N PHE A 57 -0.52 24.69 11.85
CA PHE A 57 0.28 23.59 11.31
C PHE A 57 -0.06 23.24 9.85
N ILE A 58 -1.36 23.29 9.51
CA ILE A 58 -1.90 22.89 8.19
C ILE A 58 -1.49 23.86 7.09
N TRP A 59 -1.33 25.14 7.42
CA TRP A 59 -1.01 26.22 6.47
C TRP A 59 0.46 26.65 6.52
N THR A 60 1.17 26.29 7.58
CA THR A 60 2.58 26.64 7.75
C THR A 60 3.44 25.82 6.78
N GLN A 61 4.28 26.51 6.03
CA GLN A 61 5.23 25.90 5.07
C GLN A 61 6.63 25.69 5.67
N ILE A 62 6.88 26.20 6.87
CA ILE A 62 8.18 26.14 7.54
C ILE A 62 8.29 24.80 8.29
N TRP A 63 9.35 24.06 8.00
CA TRP A 63 9.72 22.81 8.68
C TRP A 63 11.07 22.97 9.36
N GLU A 64 11.06 23.39 10.63
CA GLU A 64 12.25 23.63 11.45
C GLU A 64 12.08 22.99 12.85
N PRO A 65 12.05 21.65 12.92
CA PRO A 65 11.86 20.92 14.17
C PRO A 65 13.03 21.14 15.15
N ASP A 66 14.25 21.36 14.65
CA ASP A 66 15.46 21.56 15.46
C ASP A 66 15.71 23.02 15.87
N SER A 67 14.84 23.96 15.44
CA SER A 67 14.97 25.37 15.83
C SER A 67 14.56 25.57 17.30
N PRO A 68 15.06 26.62 17.98
CA PRO A 68 14.61 26.96 19.34
C PRO A 68 13.09 27.12 19.46
N THR A 69 12.44 27.50 18.36
CA THR A 69 10.99 27.72 18.27
C THR A 69 10.18 26.51 17.79
N HIS A 70 10.82 25.36 17.49
CA HIS A 70 10.19 24.09 17.09
C HIS A 70 8.99 24.29 16.14
N ARG A 71 9.26 24.79 14.92
CA ARG A 71 8.23 25.11 13.94
C ARG A 71 7.91 23.89 13.09
N PHE A 72 6.68 23.42 13.19
CA PHE A 72 6.18 22.30 12.40
C PHE A 72 5.12 22.79 11.41
N GLY A 73 5.29 22.45 10.13
CA GLY A 73 4.37 22.86 9.06
C GLY A 73 4.22 21.78 7.99
N VAL A 74 3.00 21.27 7.79
CA VAL A 74 2.74 20.18 6.83
C VAL A 74 2.44 20.68 5.42
N ALA A 75 2.11 21.96 5.24
CA ALA A 75 1.66 22.50 3.96
C ALA A 75 2.69 22.27 2.84
N ALA A 76 3.96 22.55 3.13
CA ALA A 76 5.04 22.36 2.17
C ALA A 76 5.28 20.88 1.87
N VAL A 77 5.30 20.03 2.89
CA VAL A 77 5.50 18.58 2.75
C VAL A 77 4.40 17.96 1.90
N LEU A 78 3.13 18.32 2.18
CA LEU A 78 1.97 17.83 1.44
C LEU A 78 2.01 18.29 -0.02
N TYR A 79 2.28 19.58 -0.25
CA TYR A 79 2.39 20.14 -1.60
C TYR A 79 3.42 19.39 -2.43
N TRP A 80 4.64 19.21 -1.91
CA TRP A 80 5.70 18.52 -2.63
C TRP A 80 5.41 17.03 -2.84
N THR A 81 4.78 16.37 -1.87
CA THR A 81 4.36 14.96 -2.01
C THR A 81 3.39 14.79 -3.18
N VAL A 82 2.39 15.68 -3.29
CA VAL A 82 1.41 15.64 -4.39
C VAL A 82 2.06 15.98 -5.73
N VAL A 83 2.88 17.04 -5.78
CA VAL A 83 3.56 17.44 -7.02
C VAL A 83 4.46 16.33 -7.53
N ILE A 84 5.28 15.73 -6.67
CA ILE A 84 6.18 14.64 -7.05
C ILE A 84 5.37 13.41 -7.51
N ALA A 85 4.30 13.06 -6.80
CA ALA A 85 3.43 11.95 -7.19
C ALA A 85 2.78 12.18 -8.57
N LEU A 86 2.32 13.40 -8.86
CA LEU A 86 1.75 13.76 -10.15
C LEU A 86 2.77 13.67 -11.28
N VAL A 87 3.97 14.23 -11.08
CA VAL A 87 5.05 14.15 -12.07
C VAL A 87 5.44 12.70 -12.32
N ALA A 88 5.61 11.91 -11.27
CA ALA A 88 5.91 10.49 -11.37
C ALA A 88 4.81 9.74 -12.14
N LEU A 89 3.54 10.02 -11.89
CA LEU A 89 2.41 9.39 -12.57
C LEU A 89 2.38 9.75 -14.06
N VAL A 90 2.59 11.02 -14.42
CA VAL A 90 2.63 11.46 -15.82
C VAL A 90 3.71 10.72 -16.59
N ILE A 91 4.93 10.66 -16.02
CA ILE A 91 6.06 9.97 -16.66
C ILE A 91 5.78 8.45 -16.74
N ALA A 92 5.32 7.85 -15.64
CA ALA A 92 5.04 6.41 -15.59
C ALA A 92 3.96 5.99 -16.58
N VAL A 93 2.88 6.77 -16.71
CA VAL A 93 1.79 6.48 -17.66
C VAL A 93 2.31 6.53 -19.10
N ILE A 94 3.07 7.56 -19.47
CA ILE A 94 3.63 7.69 -20.83
C ILE A 94 4.53 6.49 -21.17
N VAL A 95 5.35 6.03 -20.24
CA VAL A 95 6.30 4.92 -20.47
C VAL A 95 5.63 3.55 -20.37
N SER A 96 4.61 3.40 -19.53
CA SER A 96 3.92 2.12 -19.31
C SER A 96 3.17 1.63 -20.55
N ILE A 97 2.55 2.52 -21.33
CA ILE A 97 1.74 2.13 -22.49
C ILE A 97 2.59 1.42 -23.57
N PRO A 98 3.71 2.00 -24.06
CA PRO A 98 4.58 1.30 -25.01
C PRO A 98 5.18 0.02 -24.44
N CYS A 99 5.55 0.01 -23.16
CA CYS A 99 6.12 -1.17 -22.51
C CYS A 99 5.11 -2.33 -22.47
N ALA A 100 3.86 -2.04 -22.07
CA ALA A 100 2.78 -3.01 -22.04
C ALA A 100 2.44 -3.54 -23.45
N LEU A 101 2.35 -2.65 -24.45
CA LEU A 101 2.11 -3.03 -25.84
C LEU A 101 3.23 -3.91 -26.40
N TYR A 102 4.49 -3.59 -26.10
CA TYR A 102 5.61 -4.42 -26.53
C TYR A 102 5.55 -5.83 -25.92
N ILE A 103 5.30 -5.94 -24.62
CA ILE A 103 5.21 -7.23 -23.91
C ILE A 103 4.04 -8.08 -24.42
N THR A 104 2.90 -7.46 -24.73
CA THR A 104 1.67 -8.14 -25.13
C THR A 104 1.61 -8.48 -26.62
N GLU A 105 1.98 -7.56 -27.50
CA GLU A 105 1.79 -7.73 -28.94
C GLU A 105 3.07 -8.17 -29.66
N TYR A 106 4.23 -7.67 -29.25
CA TYR A 106 5.47 -7.85 -30.03
C TYR A 106 6.46 -8.86 -29.42
N ALA A 107 6.41 -9.12 -28.11
CA ALA A 107 7.41 -9.94 -27.44
C ALA A 107 7.26 -11.45 -27.77
N PRO A 108 8.36 -12.16 -28.11
CA PRO A 108 8.34 -13.59 -28.35
C PRO A 108 7.99 -14.37 -27.08
N ARG A 109 7.34 -15.54 -27.25
CA ARG A 109 6.74 -16.35 -26.15
C ARG A 109 7.64 -16.57 -24.93
N ARG A 110 8.95 -16.79 -25.13
CA ARG A 110 9.91 -17.01 -24.01
C ARG A 110 10.21 -15.71 -23.26
N LEU A 111 10.46 -14.63 -24.00
CA LEU A 111 10.83 -13.34 -23.42
C LEU A 111 9.66 -12.70 -22.67
N ARG A 112 8.44 -12.85 -23.18
CA ARG A 112 7.22 -12.37 -22.52
C ARG A 112 7.10 -12.84 -21.07
N ARG A 113 7.33 -14.13 -20.82
CA ARG A 113 7.26 -14.71 -19.47
C ARG A 113 8.31 -14.10 -18.54
N THR A 114 9.53 -13.90 -19.04
CA THR A 114 10.60 -13.24 -18.27
C THR A 114 10.28 -11.78 -18.00
N LEU A 115 9.82 -11.02 -18.98
CA LEU A 115 9.49 -9.60 -18.83
C LEU A 115 8.36 -9.38 -17.83
N ILE A 116 7.29 -10.18 -17.90
CA ILE A 116 6.21 -10.14 -16.90
C ILE A 116 6.77 -10.44 -15.51
N GLY A 117 7.57 -11.51 -15.37
CA GLY A 117 8.20 -11.84 -14.10
C GLY A 117 9.10 -10.72 -13.55
N LEU A 118 9.81 -9.99 -14.40
CA LEU A 118 10.62 -8.83 -13.98
C LEU A 118 9.73 -7.66 -13.52
N VAL A 119 8.62 -7.39 -14.20
CA VAL A 119 7.66 -6.36 -13.78
C VAL A 119 7.02 -6.72 -12.45
N ASP A 120 6.58 -7.97 -12.28
CA ASP A 120 6.01 -8.47 -11.03
C ASP A 120 7.02 -8.41 -9.89
N LEU A 121 8.28 -8.76 -10.17
CA LEU A 121 9.37 -8.65 -9.22
C LEU A 121 9.62 -7.20 -8.81
N LEU A 122 9.69 -6.28 -9.79
CA LEU A 122 9.86 -4.84 -9.52
C LEU A 122 8.75 -4.28 -8.63
N ALA A 123 7.51 -4.77 -8.81
CA ALA A 123 6.36 -4.41 -7.98
C ALA A 123 6.42 -5.02 -6.55
N ALA A 124 7.12 -6.14 -6.38
CA ALA A 124 7.29 -6.81 -5.10
C ALA A 124 8.47 -6.26 -4.28
N ILE A 125 9.38 -5.48 -4.88
CA ILE A 125 10.54 -4.92 -4.19
C ILE A 125 10.08 -3.88 -3.14
N PRO A 126 10.50 -3.99 -1.88
CA PRO A 126 10.21 -3.00 -0.85
C PRO A 126 10.77 -1.61 -1.21
N SER A 127 9.96 -0.57 -1.03
CA SER A 127 10.36 0.81 -1.30
C SER A 127 11.61 1.26 -0.53
N VAL A 128 11.85 0.68 0.67
CA VAL A 128 13.05 0.92 1.48
C VAL A 128 14.35 0.62 0.71
N ILE A 129 14.36 -0.38 -0.18
CA ILE A 129 15.55 -0.77 -0.93
C ILE A 129 15.92 0.30 -1.98
N TYR A 130 14.92 0.96 -2.56
CA TYR A 130 15.16 2.03 -3.53
C TYR A 130 15.61 3.35 -2.88
N GLY A 131 15.51 3.48 -1.56
CA GLY A 131 15.72 4.74 -0.82
C GLY A 131 16.97 4.81 0.05
N ILE A 132 17.76 3.74 0.15
CA ILE A 132 19.08 3.69 0.82
C ILE A 132 20.21 3.92 -0.18
#